data_AF-A0A419GPI1-F1
#
_entry.id   AF-A0A419GPI1-F1
#
_cell.length_a   1.000
_cell.length_b   1.000
_cell.length_c   1.000
_cell.angle_alpha   90.00
_cell.angle_beta   90.00
_cell.angle_gamma   90.00
#
_symmetry.space_group_name_H-M   'P 1'
#
loop_
_entity.id
_entity.type
_entity.pdbx_description
1 polymer ?
#
loop_
_entity_poly.entity_id
_entity_poly.type
_entity_poly.pdbx_seq_one_letter_code
_entity_poly.pdbx_strand_id
1 'polypeptide(L)'
;MNIILIIDGTNMGKSFEYINKSLYFVLRPAQDTEKGTFFYCSGVDILRFLPITKGRHRPMSNPVMRGLQLVNLDVRALALSRGATPKAIRGEHCTGIVPPGDGWYKEMLLIENAPGYLPDEIISHCVVTLLKKTFRAILLPEDELPDTLLKPDELQDVIESLCRKYGGG
;
A
#
# COMPACT_ATOMS: atom_id res chain seq x y z
N MET A 1 13.80 19.77 4.20
CA MET A 1 14.69 20.59 3.37
C MET A 1 14.39 20.22 1.92
N ASN A 2 13.82 21.17 1.17
CA ASN A 2 13.22 20.95 -0.14
C ASN A 2 14.29 20.90 -1.24
N ILE A 3 14.17 19.95 -2.15
CA ILE A 3 14.79 20.02 -3.47
C ILE A 3 13.64 19.95 -4.48
N ILE A 4 13.42 21.05 -5.18
CA ILE A 4 12.58 21.12 -6.38
C ILE A 4 13.53 20.91 -7.56
N LEU A 5 13.43 19.79 -8.27
CA LEU A 5 14.00 19.63 -9.60
C LEU A 5 12.88 19.92 -10.60
N ILE A 6 12.97 21.08 -11.25
CA ILE A 6 12.15 21.43 -12.42
C ILE A 6 12.88 20.84 -13.63
N ILE A 7 12.29 19.84 -14.28
CA ILE A 7 12.67 19.39 -15.62
C ILE A 7 11.37 19.28 -16.42
N ASP A 8 11.27 20.11 -17.46
CA ASP A 8 10.29 20.12 -18.55
C ASP A 8 8.77 20.11 -18.24
N GLY A 9 8.17 21.29 -18.37
CA GLY A 9 6.97 21.52 -19.21
C GLY A 9 5.64 20.85 -18.87
N THR A 10 5.56 19.98 -17.85
CA THR A 10 4.32 19.37 -17.38
C THR A 10 4.14 19.73 -15.91
N ASN A 11 2.95 20.20 -15.55
CA ASN A 11 2.60 20.49 -14.17
C ASN A 11 2.40 19.13 -13.45
N MET A 12 3.50 18.43 -13.18
CA MET A 12 3.52 17.17 -12.45
C MET A 12 3.01 17.47 -11.04
N GLY A 13 1.78 17.06 -10.77
CA GLY A 13 1.26 17.06 -9.40
C GLY A 13 2.23 16.30 -8.47
N LYS A 14 2.15 16.60 -7.18
CA LYS A 14 2.97 15.91 -6.19
C LYS A 14 2.50 14.44 -6.05
N SER A 15 3.44 13.50 -6.11
CA SER A 15 3.19 12.09 -5.75
C SER A 15 3.11 11.92 -4.23
N PHE A 16 2.28 10.97 -3.79
CA PHE A 16 2.13 10.59 -2.39
C PHE A 16 2.67 9.18 -2.24
N GLU A 17 3.76 9.02 -1.49
CA GLU A 17 4.51 7.77 -1.47
C GLU A 17 4.75 7.30 -0.04
N TYR A 18 4.38 6.05 0.24
CA TYR A 18 4.70 5.32 1.45
C TYR A 18 5.38 4.02 1.04
N ILE A 19 6.70 3.94 1.20
CA ILE A 19 7.50 2.84 0.67
C ILE A 19 8.48 2.37 1.75
N ASN A 20 8.49 1.07 2.00
CA ASN A 20 9.58 0.41 2.72
C ASN A 20 9.92 -0.92 2.02
N LYS A 21 10.76 -1.74 2.65
CA LYS A 21 11.22 -2.99 2.04
C LYS A 21 10.12 -4.05 1.95
N SER A 22 9.08 -3.95 2.78
CA SER A 22 8.05 -4.98 2.94
C SER A 22 6.74 -4.64 2.23
N LEU A 23 6.42 -3.36 2.09
CA LEU A 23 5.20 -2.89 1.45
C LEU A 23 5.39 -1.53 0.79
N TYR A 24 4.51 -1.20 -0.13
CA TYR A 24 4.36 0.17 -0.63
C TYR A 24 2.90 0.51 -0.92
N PHE A 25 2.58 1.79 -0.76
CA PHE A 25 1.36 2.44 -1.21
C PHE A 25 1.73 3.77 -1.83
N VAL A 26 1.32 4.00 -3.06
CA VAL A 26 1.72 5.17 -3.85
C VAL A 26 0.54 5.69 -4.65
N LEU A 27 0.29 6.99 -4.60
CA LEU A 27 -0.58 7.70 -5.53
C LEU A 27 0.26 8.65 -6.39
N ARG A 28 0.35 8.36 -7.69
CA ARG A 28 1.01 9.23 -8.67
C ARG A 28 -0.02 9.91 -9.53
N PRO A 29 0.09 11.22 -9.80
CA PRO A 29 -0.79 11.85 -10.77
C PRO A 29 -0.70 11.15 -12.12
N ALA A 30 -1.83 10.92 -12.77
CA ALA A 30 -1.82 10.43 -14.13
C ALA A 30 -1.42 11.58 -15.08
N GLN A 31 -0.37 11.36 -15.87
CA GLN A 31 0.08 12.33 -16.87
C GLN A 31 -1.05 12.62 -17.86
N ASP A 32 -1.18 13.87 -18.30
CA ASP A 32 -2.15 14.31 -19.32
C ASP A 32 -3.64 14.08 -18.96
N THR A 33 -3.97 13.97 -17.67
CA THR A 33 -5.35 13.80 -17.19
C THR A 33 -5.85 15.01 -16.39
N GLU A 34 -7.15 15.05 -16.15
CA GLU A 34 -7.79 16.07 -15.34
C GLU A 34 -7.19 16.13 -13.92
N LYS A 35 -7.12 17.34 -13.34
CA LYS A 35 -6.69 17.54 -11.96
C LYS A 35 -7.47 16.62 -11.01
N GLY A 36 -6.77 15.95 -10.11
CA GLY A 36 -7.37 14.98 -9.19
C GLY A 36 -7.42 13.55 -9.73
N THR A 37 -6.71 13.26 -10.82
CA THR A 37 -6.58 11.88 -11.32
C THR A 37 -5.25 11.26 -10.90
N PHE A 38 -5.30 10.09 -10.26
CA PHE A 38 -4.15 9.39 -9.72
C PHE A 38 -4.12 7.91 -10.11
N PHE A 39 -2.95 7.41 -10.49
CA PHE A 39 -2.63 5.99 -10.42
C PHE A 39 -2.33 5.63 -8.96
N TYR A 40 -3.18 4.79 -8.37
CA TYR A 40 -2.87 4.14 -7.09
C TYR A 40 -2.18 2.81 -7.37
N CYS A 41 -1.01 2.66 -6.75
CA CYS A 41 -0.11 1.53 -6.84
C CYS A 41 0.15 1.01 -5.45
N SER A 42 -0.02 -0.28 -5.24
CA SER A 42 0.27 -0.90 -3.95
C SER A 42 0.89 -2.27 -4.11
N GLY A 43 1.68 -2.67 -3.11
CA GLY A 43 2.27 -4.00 -3.11
C GLY A 43 2.78 -4.42 -1.76
N VAL A 44 2.93 -5.73 -1.62
CA VAL A 44 3.50 -6.40 -0.45
C VAL A 44 4.51 -7.44 -0.91
N ASP A 45 5.66 -7.49 -0.26
CA ASP A 45 6.66 -8.53 -0.48
C ASP A 45 6.29 -9.75 0.36
N ILE A 46 5.68 -10.74 -0.30
CA ILE A 46 5.20 -11.95 0.37
C ILE A 46 6.33 -12.66 1.10
N LEU A 47 7.54 -12.68 0.54
CA LEU A 47 8.69 -13.40 1.10
C LEU A 47 9.11 -12.80 2.44
N ARG A 48 8.99 -11.48 2.61
CA ARG A 48 9.28 -10.80 3.88
C ARG A 48 8.24 -11.06 4.96
N PHE A 49 7.01 -11.35 4.57
CA PHE A 49 5.94 -11.74 5.49
C PHE A 49 5.90 -13.25 5.77
N LEU A 50 6.64 -14.08 5.01
CA LEU A 50 6.67 -15.53 5.22
C LEU A 50 6.97 -15.95 6.66
N PRO A 51 7.91 -15.33 7.40
CA PRO A 51 8.16 -15.73 8.79
C PRO A 51 6.89 -15.71 9.64
N ILE A 52 6.04 -14.68 9.52
CA ILE A 52 4.79 -14.63 10.30
C ILE A 52 3.64 -15.42 9.67
N THR A 53 3.61 -15.63 8.36
CA THR A 53 2.47 -16.30 7.71
C THR A 53 2.64 -17.80 7.55
N LYS A 54 3.87 -18.31 7.45
CA LYS A 54 4.14 -19.72 7.12
C LYS A 54 3.46 -20.66 8.13
N GLY A 55 2.77 -21.67 7.62
CA GLY A 55 2.04 -22.66 8.44
C GLY A 55 0.76 -22.15 9.10
N ARG A 56 0.42 -20.87 8.94
CA ARG A 56 -0.77 -20.22 9.55
C ARG A 56 -1.90 -19.95 8.56
N HIS A 57 -1.84 -20.54 7.37
CA HIS A 57 -2.87 -20.37 6.34
C HIS A 57 -3.04 -21.62 5.49
N ARG A 58 -4.21 -21.73 4.84
CA ARG A 58 -4.47 -22.77 3.84
C ARG A 58 -3.57 -22.59 2.61
N PRO A 59 -3.29 -23.65 1.85
CA PRO A 59 -2.63 -23.54 0.55
C PRO A 59 -3.32 -22.47 -0.33
N MET A 60 -2.51 -21.69 -1.05
CA MET A 60 -2.97 -20.61 -1.96
C MET A 60 -3.70 -19.42 -1.31
N SER A 61 -3.81 -19.36 0.02
CA SER A 61 -4.48 -18.25 0.74
C SER A 61 -3.49 -17.44 1.56
N ASN A 62 -2.48 -16.84 0.91
CA ASN A 62 -1.49 -16.05 1.66
C ASN A 62 -2.19 -14.84 2.36
N PRO A 63 -2.07 -14.71 3.68
CA PRO A 63 -2.74 -13.68 4.47
C PRO A 63 -2.38 -12.25 4.10
N VAL A 64 -1.13 -11.99 3.68
CA VAL A 64 -0.71 -10.64 3.29
C VAL A 64 -1.23 -10.28 1.91
N MET A 65 -1.24 -11.23 0.96
CA MET A 65 -1.87 -11.03 -0.35
C MET A 65 -3.37 -10.77 -0.20
N ARG A 66 -4.06 -11.60 0.60
CA ARG A 66 -5.49 -11.43 0.85
C ARG A 66 -5.78 -10.12 1.57
N GLY A 67 -4.93 -9.73 2.52
CA GLY A 67 -4.97 -8.43 3.18
C GLY A 67 -4.91 -7.29 2.17
N LEU A 68 -3.96 -7.33 1.23
CA LEU A 68 -3.82 -6.30 0.20
C LEU A 68 -5.04 -6.23 -0.73
N GLN A 69 -5.57 -7.38 -1.14
CA GLN A 69 -6.80 -7.42 -1.95
C GLN A 69 -7.99 -6.77 -1.24
N LEU A 70 -8.15 -7.04 0.06
CA LEU A 70 -9.21 -6.43 0.86
C LEU A 70 -8.99 -4.92 1.04
N VAL A 71 -7.75 -4.49 1.27
CA VAL A 71 -7.41 -3.06 1.31
C VAL A 71 -7.70 -2.39 -0.03
N ASN A 72 -7.42 -3.02 -1.17
CA ASN A 72 -7.77 -2.49 -2.49
C ASN A 72 -9.30 -2.26 -2.64
N LEU A 73 -10.12 -3.16 -2.10
CA LEU A 73 -11.58 -2.96 -2.05
C LEU A 73 -11.97 -1.79 -1.13
N ASP A 74 -11.32 -1.67 0.03
CA ASP A 74 -11.57 -0.57 0.96
C ASP A 74 -11.18 0.78 0.35
N VAL A 75 -10.08 0.86 -0.42
CA VAL A 75 -9.68 2.08 -1.16
C VAL A 75 -10.74 2.49 -2.16
N ARG A 76 -11.34 1.53 -2.89
CA ARG A 76 -12.44 1.84 -3.83
C ARG A 76 -13.65 2.39 -3.09
N ALA A 77 -14.03 1.77 -1.98
CA ALA A 77 -15.14 2.24 -1.15
C ALA A 77 -14.87 3.63 -0.56
N LEU A 78 -13.65 3.86 -0.05
CA LEU A 78 -13.21 5.15 0.48
C LEU A 78 -13.24 6.23 -0.60
N ALA A 79 -12.66 5.97 -1.78
CA ALA A 79 -12.67 6.91 -2.90
C ALA A 79 -14.11 7.30 -3.29
N LEU A 80 -15.00 6.32 -3.46
CA LEU A 80 -16.42 6.56 -3.75
C LEU A 80 -17.09 7.42 -2.67
N SER A 81 -16.82 7.12 -1.39
CA SER A 81 -17.40 7.88 -0.26
C SER A 81 -16.95 9.35 -0.21
N ARG A 82 -15.83 9.69 -0.87
CA ARG A 82 -15.27 11.04 -0.94
C ARG A 82 -15.50 11.72 -2.29
N GLY A 83 -16.41 11.17 -3.10
CA GLY A 83 -16.81 11.75 -4.39
C GLY A 83 -15.84 11.49 -5.53
N ALA A 84 -14.85 10.60 -5.35
CA ALA A 84 -13.94 10.18 -6.39
C ALA A 84 -14.45 8.94 -7.12
N THR A 85 -13.91 8.68 -8.32
CA THR A 85 -14.30 7.54 -9.16
C THR A 85 -13.14 6.56 -9.34
N PRO A 86 -13.14 5.42 -8.63
CA PRO A 86 -12.13 4.38 -8.83
C PRO A 86 -12.45 3.53 -10.07
N LYS A 87 -11.44 3.29 -10.92
CA LYS A 87 -11.52 2.44 -12.10
C LYS A 87 -10.48 1.33 -12.04
N ALA A 88 -10.88 0.14 -12.49
CA ALA A 88 -9.93 -0.94 -12.73
C ALA A 88 -9.12 -0.61 -14.00
N ILE A 89 -7.81 -0.79 -13.92
CA ILE A 89 -6.88 -0.56 -15.03
C ILE A 89 -5.93 -1.75 -15.17
N ARG A 90 -5.33 -1.89 -16.35
CA ARG A 90 -4.30 -2.89 -16.67
C ARG A 90 -3.08 -2.18 -17.22
N GLY A 91 -1.94 -2.85 -17.19
CA GLY A 91 -0.67 -2.30 -17.70
C GLY A 91 0.33 -2.02 -16.58
N GLU A 92 1.37 -1.27 -16.91
CA GLU A 92 2.54 -1.04 -16.07
C GLU A 92 2.66 0.43 -15.63
N HIS A 93 1.64 0.96 -14.96
CA HIS A 93 1.66 2.34 -14.45
C HIS A 93 2.43 2.51 -13.13
N CYS A 94 2.84 1.39 -12.53
CA CYS A 94 3.56 1.34 -11.25
C CYS A 94 5.07 1.04 -11.41
N THR A 95 5.60 1.11 -12.63
CA THR A 95 7.01 0.80 -12.90
C THR A 95 7.94 1.79 -12.19
N GLY A 96 9.06 1.28 -11.66
CA GLY A 96 10.01 2.07 -10.89
C GLY A 96 9.57 2.44 -9.46
N ILE A 97 8.40 2.00 -8.99
CA ILE A 97 7.99 2.12 -7.57
C ILE A 97 8.50 0.93 -6.76
N VAL A 98 8.41 -0.26 -7.36
CA VAL A 98 8.60 -1.54 -6.68
C VAL A 98 10.01 -1.60 -6.11
N PRO A 99 10.17 -1.70 -4.78
CA PRO A 99 11.49 -1.88 -4.19
C PRO A 99 12.14 -3.18 -4.67
N PRO A 100 13.49 -3.29 -4.60
CA PRO A 100 14.17 -4.53 -4.96
C PRO A 100 13.64 -5.74 -4.19
N GLY A 101 13.31 -6.82 -4.91
CA GLY A 101 12.82 -8.08 -4.35
C GLY A 101 12.00 -8.89 -5.36
N ASP A 102 11.95 -10.21 -5.18
CA ASP A 102 11.26 -11.12 -6.11
C ASP A 102 9.85 -11.53 -5.62
N GLY A 103 9.50 -11.15 -4.39
CA GLY A 103 8.28 -11.61 -3.70
C GLY A 103 7.03 -10.73 -3.86
N TRP A 104 7.05 -9.74 -4.75
CA TRP A 104 6.03 -8.69 -4.78
C TRP A 104 4.69 -9.15 -5.37
N TYR A 105 3.65 -9.12 -4.53
CA TYR A 105 2.26 -9.08 -4.97
C TYR A 105 1.81 -7.63 -5.12
N LYS A 106 1.11 -7.30 -6.20
CA LYS A 106 0.82 -5.92 -6.61
C LYS A 106 -0.66 -5.75 -6.94
N GLU A 107 -1.21 -4.60 -6.57
CA GLU A 107 -2.58 -4.16 -6.87
C GLU A 107 -2.55 -2.73 -7.40
N MET A 108 -3.40 -2.43 -8.38
CA MET A 108 -3.42 -1.14 -9.07
C MET A 108 -4.85 -0.70 -9.40
N LEU A 109 -5.09 0.60 -9.35
CA LEU A 109 -6.35 1.22 -9.78
C LEU A 109 -6.10 2.67 -10.22
N LEU A 110 -7.01 3.22 -11.02
CA LEU A 110 -7.06 4.64 -11.35
C LEU A 110 -8.11 5.30 -10.45
N ILE A 111 -7.81 6.44 -9.86
CA ILE A 111 -8.77 7.25 -9.10
C ILE A 111 -8.94 8.57 -9.85
N GLU A 112 -10.15 8.88 -10.30
CA GLU A 112 -10.47 10.16 -10.92
C GLU A 112 -11.23 11.05 -9.93
N ASN A 113 -11.19 12.37 -10.14
CA ASN A 113 -11.91 13.35 -9.33
C ASN A 113 -11.58 13.28 -7.83
N ALA A 114 -10.35 12.87 -7.48
CA ALA A 114 -9.91 12.82 -6.10
C ALA A 114 -9.79 14.23 -5.51
N PRO A 115 -10.47 14.54 -4.38
CA PRO A 115 -10.24 15.79 -3.68
C PRO A 115 -8.83 15.82 -3.10
N GLY A 116 -8.28 17.02 -2.89
CA GLY A 116 -6.86 17.19 -2.54
C GLY A 116 -6.38 16.51 -1.26
N TYR A 117 -7.29 16.16 -0.34
CA TYR A 117 -6.98 15.44 0.90
C TYR A 117 -7.01 13.91 0.76
N LEU A 118 -7.65 13.38 -0.29
CA LEU A 118 -7.92 11.95 -0.42
C LEU A 118 -6.64 11.10 -0.53
N PRO A 119 -5.57 11.52 -1.23
CA PRO A 119 -4.35 10.72 -1.31
C PRO A 119 -3.73 10.41 0.06
N ASP A 120 -3.60 11.40 0.94
CA ASP A 120 -3.06 11.21 2.29
C ASP A 120 -3.96 10.29 3.14
N GLU A 121 -5.27 10.45 3.00
CA GLU A 121 -6.25 9.61 3.69
C GLU A 121 -6.18 8.14 3.25
N ILE A 122 -6.05 7.90 1.93
CA ILE A 122 -5.87 6.56 1.36
C ILE A 122 -4.59 5.91 1.91
N ILE A 123 -3.45 6.61 1.87
CA ILE A 123 -2.17 6.07 2.37
C ILE A 123 -2.29 5.65 3.84
N SER A 124 -2.81 6.55 4.68
CA SER A 124 -2.98 6.28 6.11
C SER A 124 -3.89 5.07 6.36
N HIS A 125 -5.04 5.03 5.68
CA HIS A 125 -5.98 3.92 5.79
C HIS A 125 -5.35 2.59 5.35
N CYS A 126 -4.67 2.57 4.20
CA CYS A 126 -4.08 1.36 3.63
C CYS A 126 -3.06 0.70 4.56
N VAL A 127 -2.12 1.48 5.10
CA VAL A 127 -1.03 0.95 5.92
C VAL A 127 -1.56 0.32 7.21
N VAL A 128 -2.41 1.04 7.94
CA VAL A 128 -2.97 0.55 9.21
C VAL A 128 -3.87 -0.66 8.98
N THR A 129 -4.71 -0.60 7.94
CA THR A 129 -5.71 -1.64 7.67
C THR A 129 -5.08 -2.93 7.15
N LEU A 130 -4.00 -2.86 6.36
CA LEU A 130 -3.32 -4.04 5.84
C LEU A 130 -2.83 -4.94 6.98
N LEU A 131 -2.08 -4.37 7.93
CA LEU A 131 -1.50 -5.13 9.04
C LEU A 131 -2.60 -5.79 9.89
N LYS A 132 -3.64 -5.03 10.24
CA LYS A 132 -4.77 -5.53 11.02
C LYS A 132 -5.47 -6.71 10.32
N LYS A 133 -5.75 -6.58 9.03
CA LYS A 133 -6.37 -7.67 8.25
C LYS A 133 -5.45 -8.89 8.13
N THR A 134 -4.14 -8.68 7.93
CA THR A 134 -3.16 -9.77 7.88
C THR A 134 -3.09 -10.51 9.21
N PHE A 135 -2.97 -9.80 10.33
CA PHE A 135 -2.88 -10.38 11.68
C PHE A 135 -4.15 -11.14 12.06
N ARG A 136 -5.32 -10.55 11.80
CA ARG A 136 -6.61 -11.22 11.98
C ARG A 136 -6.68 -12.55 11.24
N ALA A 137 -6.18 -12.59 10.01
CA ALA A 137 -6.21 -13.80 9.18
C ALA A 137 -5.28 -14.92 9.68
N ILE A 138 -4.26 -14.59 10.48
CA ILE A 138 -3.33 -15.56 11.10
C ILE A 138 -3.51 -15.72 12.61
N LEU A 139 -4.62 -15.19 13.15
CA LEU A 139 -4.99 -15.26 14.57
C LEU A 139 -3.91 -14.71 15.52
N LEU A 140 -3.19 -13.66 15.09
CA LEU A 140 -2.27 -12.92 15.94
C LEU A 140 -2.94 -11.71 16.60
N PRO A 141 -2.47 -11.27 17.79
CA PRO A 141 -3.07 -10.15 18.52
C PRO A 141 -2.98 -8.83 17.74
N GLU A 142 -4.11 -8.18 17.50
CA GLU A 142 -4.18 -6.90 16.77
C GLU A 142 -3.74 -5.69 17.62
N ASP A 143 -3.74 -5.83 18.95
CA ASP A 143 -3.35 -4.79 19.92
C ASP A 143 -1.83 -4.50 19.93
N GLU A 144 -1.02 -5.38 19.35
CA GLU A 144 0.41 -5.13 19.13
C GLU A 144 0.68 -4.31 17.87
N LEU A 145 -0.34 -4.01 17.07
CA LEU A 145 -0.21 -3.24 15.83
C LEU A 145 -0.44 -1.75 16.08
N PRO A 146 0.22 -0.88 15.29
CA PRO A 146 0.00 0.55 15.40
C PRO A 146 -1.43 0.92 14.97
N ASP A 147 -2.10 1.73 15.79
CA ASP A 147 -3.40 2.33 15.47
C ASP A 147 -3.29 3.56 14.58
N THR A 148 -2.09 4.12 14.46
CA THR A 148 -1.78 5.31 13.67
C THR A 148 -0.69 5.04 12.65
N LEU A 149 -0.66 5.83 11.58
CA LEU A 149 0.38 5.72 10.55
C LEU A 149 1.77 6.03 11.13
N LEU A 150 2.62 5.00 11.23
CA LEU A 150 4.05 5.15 11.52
C LEU A 150 4.81 5.61 10.28
N LYS A 151 6.02 6.15 10.45
CA LYS A 151 6.90 6.40 9.31
C LYS A 151 7.31 5.07 8.65
N PRO A 152 7.68 5.07 7.34
CA PRO A 152 7.99 3.84 6.63
C PRO A 152 9.09 2.98 7.28
N ASP A 153 10.16 3.62 7.80
CA ASP A 153 11.27 2.92 8.47
C ASP A 153 10.85 2.38 9.85
N GLU A 154 10.10 3.17 10.63
CA GLU A 154 9.54 2.73 11.92
C GLU A 154 8.62 1.51 11.72
N LEU A 155 7.79 1.54 10.67
CA LEU A 155 6.94 0.40 10.34
C LEU A 155 7.75 -0.81 9.88
N GLN A 156 8.83 -0.61 9.12
CA GLN A 156 9.72 -1.69 8.71
C GLN A 156 10.30 -2.40 9.95
N ASP A 157 10.76 -1.65 10.95
CA ASP A 157 11.27 -2.20 12.20
C ASP A 157 10.21 -2.98 12.97
N VAL A 158 8.96 -2.49 12.99
CA VAL A 158 7.81 -3.21 13.58
C VAL A 158 7.57 -4.53 12.86
N ILE A 159 7.48 -4.54 11.53
CA ILE A 159 7.27 -5.76 10.74
C ILE A 159 8.39 -6.77 11.00
N GLU A 160 9.65 -6.34 10.98
CA GLU A 160 10.79 -7.21 11.25
C GLU A 160 10.80 -7.75 12.68
N SER A 161 10.41 -6.93 13.67
CA SER A 161 10.24 -7.36 15.05
C SER A 161 9.17 -8.45 15.18
N LEU A 162 8.03 -8.27 14.53
CA LEU A 162 6.94 -9.25 14.49
C LEU A 162 7.39 -10.55 13.79
N CYS A 163 8.14 -10.45 12.69
CA CYS A 163 8.76 -11.61 12.03
C CYS A 163 9.72 -12.37 12.94
N ARG A 164 10.54 -11.68 13.73
CA ARG A 164 11.43 -12.32 14.72
C ARG A 164 10.63 -12.98 15.84
N LYS A 165 9.61 -12.29 16.37
CA LYS A 165 8.80 -12.77 17.50
C LYS A 165 7.95 -13.99 17.14
N TYR A 166 7.29 -13.95 15.98
CA TYR A 166 6.31 -14.96 15.58
C TYR A 166 6.81 -15.94 14.52
N GLY A 167 7.99 -15.72 13.94
CA GLY A 167 8.53 -16.55 12.86
C GLY A 167 9.47 -17.68 13.29
N GLY A 168 9.76 -17.80 14.60
CA GLY A 168 10.59 -18.86 15.17
C GLY A 168 9.87 -20.21 15.35
N GLY A 169 9.09 -20.65 14.36
CA GLY A 169 8.42 -21.96 14.33
C GLY A 169 9.04 -22.93 13.35
#